data_AF-A0A9D4GZX9-F1
#
_entry.id   AF-A0A9D4GZX9-F1
#
_cell.length_a   1.000
_cell.length_b   1.000
_cell.length_c   1.000
_cell.angle_alpha   90.00
_cell.angle_beta   90.00
_cell.angle_gamma   90.00
#
_symmetry.space_group_name_H-M   'P 1'
#
loop_
_entity.id
_entity.type
_entity.pdbx_description
1 polymer ?
#
loop_
_entity_poly.entity_id
_entity_poly.type
_entity_poly.pdbx_seq_one_letter_code
_entity_poly.pdbx_strand_id
1 'polypeptide(L)' 'MQISTRSHDYLVDTLELRGDLQCLNTVFTDPNIVKVSLSIRVRTDLDKCMNIYVLLEKCL' A
#
# COMPACT_ATOMS: atom_id res chain seq x y z
N MET A 1 5.83 -2.00 -6.81
CA MET A 1 4.46 -1.88 -6.28
C MET A 1 3.62 -1.05 -7.23
N GLN A 2 2.43 -1.51 -7.59
CA GLN A 2 1.52 -0.74 -8.42
C GLN A 2 0.46 -0.09 -7.53
N ILE A 3 0.23 1.22 -7.73
CA ILE A 3 -0.82 1.98 -7.06
C ILE A 3 -1.59 2.72 -8.14
N SER A 4 -2.89 2.50 -8.20
CA SER A 4 -3.77 3.15 -9.17
C SER A 4 -4.72 4.11 -8.46
N THR A 5 -4.80 5.34 -8.96
CA THR A 5 -5.78 6.34 -8.53
C THR A 5 -6.89 6.43 -9.58
N ARG A 6 -7.86 7.36 -9.42
CA ARG A 6 -8.96 7.51 -10.38
C ARG A 6 -8.54 8.09 -11.73
N SER A 7 -7.41 8.80 -11.77
CA SER A 7 -6.93 9.50 -12.96
C SER A 7 -5.57 9.01 -13.45
N HIS A 8 -4.75 8.41 -12.58
CA HIS A 8 -3.38 8.04 -12.90
C HIS A 8 -2.96 6.74 -12.24
N ASP A 9 -2.11 6.01 -12.94
CA ASP A 9 -1.47 4.78 -12.46
C ASP A 9 0.01 5.05 -12.14
N TYR A 10 0.46 4.52 -11.00
CA TYR A 10 1.82 4.66 -10.51
C TYR A 10 2.47 3.30 -10.39
N LEU A 11 3.69 3.19 -10.90
CA LEU A 11 4.58 2.06 -10.67
C LEU A 11 5.72 2.52 -9.78
N VAL A 12 5.72 2.04 -8.54
CA VAL A 12 6.69 2.38 -7.51
C VAL A 12 7.76 1.30 -7.43
N ASP A 13 9.03 1.66 -7.54
CA ASP A 13 10.13 0.74 -7.28
C ASP A 13 10.30 0.55 -5.77
N THR A 14 10.02 -0.66 -5.28
CA THR A 14 10.10 -0.99 -3.86
C THR A 14 11.49 -1.45 -3.40
N LEU A 15 12.41 -1.72 -4.32
CA LEU A 15 13.79 -2.10 -3.98
C LEU A 15 14.60 -0.85 -3.65
N GLU A 16 14.48 0.18 -4.48
CA GLU A 16 15.16 1.45 -4.28
C GLU A 16 14.54 2.26 -3.13
N LEU A 17 13.20 2.37 -3.10
CA LEU A 17 12.50 3.23 -2.13
C LEU A 17 12.17 2.55 -0.80
N ARG A 18 12.75 1.39 -0.51
CA ARG A 18 12.42 0.57 0.67
C ARG A 18 12.43 1.36 1.99
N GLY A 19 13.36 2.29 2.16
CA GLY A 19 13.46 3.14 3.35
C GLY A 19 12.39 4.24 3.44
N ASP A 20 11.88 4.69 2.30
CA ASP A 20 10.99 5.86 2.19
C ASP A 20 9.51 5.47 2.13
N LEU A 21 9.21 4.20 1.82
CA LEU A 21 7.86 3.66 1.69
C LEU A 21 7.00 3.80 2.96
N GLN A 22 7.60 4.04 4.13
CA GLN A 22 6.87 4.29 5.38
C GLN A 22 5.95 5.51 5.31
N CYS A 23 6.24 6.50 4.45
CA CYS A 23 5.37 7.66 4.29
C CYS A 23 3.96 7.30 3.80
N LEU A 24 3.84 6.19 3.05
CA LEU A 24 2.55 5.70 2.55
C LEU A 24 1.63 5.19 3.67
N ASN A 25 2.16 4.94 4.88
CA ASN A 25 1.33 4.58 6.04
C ASN A 25 0.28 5.64 6.32
N THR A 26 0.56 6.92 6.09
CA THR A 26 -0.44 7.99 6.27
C THR A 26 -1.71 7.77 5.46
N VAL A 27 -1.58 7.20 4.25
CA VAL A 27 -2.70 6.90 3.35
C VAL A 27 -3.26 5.50 3.63
N PHE A 28 -2.39 4.51 3.85
CA PHE A 28 -2.80 3.12 4.09
C PHE A 28 -3.50 2.91 5.45
N THR A 29 -3.21 3.73 6.46
CA THR A 29 -3.87 3.72 7.76
C THR A 29 -5.01 4.74 7.88
N ASP A 30 -5.28 5.55 6.86
CA ASP A 30 -6.45 6.45 6.87
C ASP A 30 -7.76 5.66 6.66
N PRO A 31 -8.69 5.64 7.63
CA PRO A 31 -9.96 4.92 7.50
C PRO A 31 -10.92 5.53 6.45
N ASN A 32 -10.70 6.77 6.03
CA ASN A 32 -11.54 7.45 5.04
C ASN A 32 -11.18 7.05 3.60
N ILE A 33 -10.00 6.45 3.40
CA ILE A 33 -9.53 6.02 2.09
C ILE A 33 -9.75 4.52 1.94
N VAL A 34 -10.65 4.14 1.04
CA VAL A 34 -10.93 2.72 0.71
C VAL A 34 -9.83 2.18 -0.18
N LYS A 35 -9.25 1.04 0.18
CA LYS A 35 -8.19 0.36 -0.58
C LYS A 35 -8.76 -0.88 -1.23
N VAL A 36 -8.60 -1.02 -2.55
CA VAL A 36 -9.05 -2.20 -3.28
C VAL A 36 -7.81 -3.01 -3.66
N SER A 37 -7.74 -4.27 -3.26
CA SER A 37 -6.62 -5.15 -3.61
C SER A 37 -7.13 -6.53 -4.01
N LEU A 38 -6.96 -6.89 -5.28
CA LEU A 38 -7.49 -8.15 -5.83
C LEU A 38 -6.68 -9.40 -5.43
N SER A 39 -5.44 -9.24 -4.95
CA SER A 39 -4.54 -10.36 -4.65
C SER A 39 -4.07 -10.39 -3.20
N ILE A 40 -4.42 -11.46 -2.50
CA ILE A 40 -4.29 -11.69 -1.05
C ILE A 40 -2.84 -11.92 -0.54
N ARG A 41 -1.79 -11.82 -1.37
CA ARG A 41 -0.38 -11.98 -0.93
C ARG A 41 0.31 -10.72 -0.43
N VAL A 42 -0.24 -9.53 -0.69
CA VAL A 42 0.48 -8.29 -0.38
C VAL A 42 0.61 -8.03 1.14
N ARG A 43 -0.30 -8.58 1.97
CA ARG A 43 -0.34 -8.28 3.41
C ARG A 43 0.90 -8.75 4.18
N THR A 44 1.33 -10.00 3.95
CA THR A 44 2.49 -10.55 4.66
C THR A 44 3.80 -9.95 4.17
N ASP A 45 3.84 -9.53 2.91
CA ASP A 45 5.06 -9.03 2.26
C ASP A 45 5.25 -7.52 2.47
N LEU A 46 4.17 -6.72 2.54
CA LEU A 46 4.22 -5.29 2.88
C LEU A 46 4.72 -5.06 4.32
N ASP A 47 4.14 -5.80 5.27
CA ASP A 47 4.48 -5.64 6.69
C ASP A 47 5.90 -6.15 6.97
N LYS A 48 6.25 -7.38 6.51
CA LYS A 48 7.59 -7.93 6.74
C LYS A 48 8.71 -7.21 5.99
N CYS A 49 8.49 -6.74 4.76
CA CYS A 49 9.58 -6.21 3.94
C CYS A 49 9.64 -4.69 3.92
N MET A 50 8.50 -3.99 4.04
CA MET A 50 8.40 -2.55 3.74
C MET A 50 7.86 -1.71 4.90
N ASN A 51 7.51 -2.32 6.04
CA ASN A 51 6.95 -1.64 7.22
C ASN A 51 5.73 -0.76 6.87
N ILE A 52 4.85 -1.27 6.00
CA ILE A 52 3.58 -0.63 5.63
C ILE A 52 2.41 -1.38 6.24
N TYR A 53 1.55 -0.66 6.96
CA TYR A 53 0.34 -1.17 7.60
C TYR A 53 -0.92 -0.72 6.83
N VAL A 54 -1.82 -1.65 6.57
CA VAL A 54 -3.10 -1.38 5.88
C VAL A 54 -4.26 -1.67 6.83
N LEU A 55 -5.16 -0.71 7.01
CA LEU A 55 -6.40 -0.95 7.76
C LEU A 55 -7.35 -1.86 6.97
N LEU A 56 -7.57 -3.08 7.50
CA LEU A 56 -8.31 -4.15 6.83
C LEU A 56 -9.83 -3.95 6.81
N GLU A 57 -10.38 -3.14 7.71
CA GLU A 57 -11.82 -2.93 7.82
C GLU A 57 -12.44 -2.25 6.58
N LYS A 58 -11.60 -1.70 5.70
CA LYS A 58 -11.99 -0.99 4.47
C LYS A 58 -11.30 -1.53 3.21
N CYS A 59 -10.80 -2.77 3.26
CA CYS A 59 -10.30 -3.45 2.08
C CYS A 59 -11.42 -4.27 1.41
N LEU A 60 -11.72 -3.93 0.15
CA LEU A 60 -12.62 -4.68 -0.74
C LEU A 60 -11.82 -5.65 -1.61
#